data_AF-A0A7S1LNV5-F1
#
_entry.id   AF-A0A7S1LNV5-F1
#
_cell.length_a   1.000
_cell.length_b   1.000
_cell.length_c   1.000
_cell.angle_alpha   90.00
_cell.angle_beta   90.00
_cell.angle_gamma   90.00
#
_symmetry.space_group_name_H-M   'P 1'
#
loop_
_entity.id
_entity.type
_entity.pdbx_description
1 polymer ?
#
loop_
_entity_poly.entity_id
_entity_poly.type
_entity_poly.pdbx_seq_one_letter_code
_entity_poly.pdbx_strand_id
1 'polypeptide(L)'
;FARVNEPTGRHSPDSARRTMHLLHCSWLSRAGALLEHTGDPDAVLEVSPLLSYEGEDLAGEGIFFESTLQLPCYLTSSDELPAPPQEPVPEEGGLDTRQYYLQEYPCRPEVSCSR
;
A
#
# COMPACT_ATOMS: atom_id res chain seq x y z
N PHE A 1 -13.09 5.16 -2.64
CA PHE A 1 -13.44 3.86 -2.01
C PHE A 1 -13.46 2.77 -3.08
N ALA A 2 -12.59 1.76 -2.98
CA ALA A 2 -12.48 0.67 -3.94
C ALA A 2 -12.55 -0.70 -3.22
N ARG A 3 -13.76 -1.27 -3.15
CA ARG A 3 -13.99 -2.55 -2.46
C ARG A 3 -13.45 -3.72 -3.28
N VAL A 4 -12.82 -4.68 -2.61
CA VAL A 4 -12.39 -5.97 -3.17
C VAL A 4 -13.19 -7.11 -2.52
N ASN A 5 -14.00 -7.82 -3.30
CA ASN A 5 -14.78 -8.97 -2.84
C ASN A 5 -15.10 -10.00 -3.94
N GLU A 6 -14.64 -9.76 -5.17
CA GLU A 6 -14.80 -10.62 -6.33
C GLU A 6 -13.42 -10.93 -6.92
N PRO A 7 -13.19 -12.10 -7.54
CA PRO A 7 -11.91 -12.40 -8.19
C PRO A 7 -11.72 -11.59 -9.48
N THR A 8 -12.80 -11.28 -10.20
CA THR A 8 -12.80 -10.55 -11.47
C THR A 8 -13.98 -9.58 -11.51
N GLY A 9 -13.96 -8.60 -12.43
CA GLY A 9 -15.04 -7.63 -12.58
C GLY A 9 -14.86 -6.35 -11.76
N ARG A 10 -15.97 -5.72 -11.38
CA ARG A 10 -15.99 -4.35 -10.82
C ARG A 10 -15.33 -4.26 -9.44
N HIS A 11 -15.48 -5.28 -8.62
CA HIS A 11 -14.94 -5.33 -7.26
C HIS A 11 -13.78 -6.32 -7.14
N SER A 12 -12.95 -6.36 -8.17
CA SER A 12 -11.76 -7.19 -8.27
C SER A 12 -10.50 -6.49 -7.78
N PRO A 13 -9.43 -7.26 -7.46
CA PRO A 13 -8.11 -6.70 -7.17
C PRO A 13 -7.60 -5.78 -8.28
N ASP A 14 -7.81 -6.14 -9.56
CA ASP A 14 -7.39 -5.32 -10.69
C ASP A 14 -8.12 -3.98 -10.75
N SER A 15 -9.44 -3.98 -10.48
CA SER A 15 -10.24 -2.76 -10.40
C SER A 15 -9.78 -1.84 -9.26
N ALA A 16 -9.46 -2.42 -8.10
CA ALA A 16 -8.93 -1.67 -6.96
C ALA A 16 -7.54 -1.09 -7.26
N ARG A 17 -6.63 -1.88 -7.82
CA ARG A 17 -5.29 -1.45 -8.25
C ARG A 17 -5.37 -0.29 -9.24
N ARG A 18 -6.23 -0.40 -10.27
CA ARG A 18 -6.46 0.67 -11.24
C ARG A 18 -7.02 1.93 -10.59
N THR A 19 -7.96 1.79 -9.64
CA THR A 19 -8.53 2.94 -8.92
C THR A 19 -7.48 3.67 -8.10
N MET A 20 -6.61 2.92 -7.41
CA MET A 20 -5.50 3.48 -6.62
C MET A 20 -4.47 4.18 -7.52
N HIS A 21 -4.07 3.56 -8.62
CA HIS A 21 -3.19 4.17 -9.62
C HIS A 21 -3.75 5.51 -10.12
N LEU A 22 -5.02 5.56 -10.52
CA LEU A 22 -5.65 6.80 -11.00
C LEU A 22 -5.70 7.89 -9.92
N LEU A 23 -5.96 7.51 -8.67
CA LEU A 23 -5.93 8.42 -7.53
C LEU A 23 -4.54 9.03 -7.34
N HIS A 24 -3.49 8.20 -7.31
CA HIS A 24 -2.12 8.66 -7.16
C HIS A 24 -1.65 9.51 -8.34
N CYS A 25 -2.03 9.15 -9.58
CA CYS A 25 -1.76 9.99 -10.75
C CYS A 25 -2.39 11.37 -10.59
N SER A 26 -3.61 11.44 -10.02
CA SER A 26 -4.27 12.72 -9.76
C SER A 26 -3.53 13.57 -8.72
N TRP A 27 -2.96 12.94 -7.69
CA TRP A 27 -2.15 13.63 -6.68
C TRP A 27 -0.88 14.22 -7.30
N LEU A 28 -0.12 13.42 -8.06
CA LEU A 28 1.11 13.89 -8.68
C LEU A 28 0.85 14.96 -9.75
N SER A 29 -0.22 14.81 -10.55
CA SER A 29 -0.61 15.83 -11.53
C SER A 29 -0.95 17.16 -10.85
N ARG A 30 -1.61 17.13 -9.68
CA ARG A 30 -1.90 18.33 -8.88
C ARG A 30 -0.64 18.93 -8.23
N ALA A 31 0.35 18.10 -7.93
CA ALA A 31 1.66 18.54 -7.43
C ALA A 31 2.58 19.08 -8.55
N GLY A 32 2.17 18.99 -9.82
CA GLY A 32 2.91 19.50 -10.98
C GLY A 32 3.84 18.48 -11.65
N ALA A 33 3.73 17.19 -11.31
CA ALA A 33 4.52 16.15 -11.93
C ALA A 33 4.09 15.88 -13.38
N LEU A 34 5.05 15.55 -14.24
CA LEU A 34 4.80 15.02 -15.58
C LEU A 34 4.97 13.50 -15.55
N LEU A 35 3.96 12.78 -16.03
CA LEU A 35 3.94 11.32 -16.07
C LEU A 35 4.15 10.84 -17.51
N GLU A 36 5.13 9.97 -17.77
CA GLU A 36 5.33 9.31 -19.05
C GLU A 36 4.74 7.90 -18.99
N HIS A 37 3.76 7.65 -19.87
CA HIS A 37 3.17 6.32 -20.00
C HIS A 37 3.99 5.50 -21.00
N THR A 38 4.51 4.36 -20.54
CA THR A 38 5.28 3.41 -21.34
C THR A 38 4.44 2.61 -22.34
N GLY A 39 3.11 2.83 -22.36
CA GLY A 39 2.16 2.12 -23.24
C GLY A 39 1.70 0.76 -22.70
N ASP A 40 2.28 0.31 -21.59
CA ASP A 40 1.85 -0.90 -20.88
C ASP A 40 0.61 -0.59 -20.00
N PRO A 41 -0.53 -1.27 -20.22
CA PRO A 41 -1.74 -1.08 -19.42
C PRO A 41 -1.61 -1.53 -17.96
N ASP A 42 -0.58 -2.32 -17.63
CA ASP A 42 -0.28 -2.80 -16.27
C ASP A 42 0.80 -1.96 -15.57
N ALA A 43 1.38 -0.96 -16.25
CA ALA A 43 2.33 -0.04 -15.63
C ALA A 43 1.59 0.90 -14.66
N VAL A 44 1.75 0.63 -13.36
CA VAL A 44 1.07 1.34 -12.28
C VAL A 44 1.97 2.34 -11.56
N LEU A 45 1.32 3.30 -10.93
CA LEU A 45 1.92 4.28 -10.03
C LEU A 45 1.37 4.02 -8.63
N GLU A 46 2.26 3.96 -7.65
CA GLU A 46 1.90 3.88 -6.26
C GLU A 46 2.66 4.91 -5.41
N VAL A 47 1.96 5.55 -4.47
CA VAL A 47 2.52 6.50 -3.51
C VAL A 47 2.37 5.87 -2.14
N SER A 48 3.48 5.73 -1.42
CA SER A 48 3.50 5.22 -0.06
C SER A 48 2.68 6.13 0.85
N PRO A 49 1.79 5.59 1.70
CA PRO A 49 1.08 6.38 2.71
C PRO A 49 2.00 7.10 3.70
N LEU A 50 3.25 6.63 3.85
CA LEU A 50 4.26 7.29 4.69
C LEU A 50 4.89 8.51 3.99
N LEU A 51 4.77 8.59 2.66
CA LEU A 51 5.18 9.76 1.89
C LEU A 51 4.05 10.79 1.81
N SER A 52 2.83 10.33 1.54
CA SER A 52 1.65 11.20 1.46
C SER A 52 0.38 10.39 1.71
N TYR A 53 -0.45 10.85 2.66
CA TYR A 53 -1.65 10.14 3.09
C TYR A 53 -2.85 10.43 2.19
N GLU A 54 -3.04 11.69 1.79
CA GLU A 54 -4.15 12.17 0.95
C GLU A 54 -3.69 13.05 -0.24
N GLY A 55 -2.39 13.02 -0.57
CA GLY A 55 -1.79 13.78 -1.67
C GLY A 55 -1.18 15.12 -1.25
N GLU A 56 -1.02 15.37 0.05
CA GLU A 56 -0.29 16.49 0.63
C GLU A 56 1.22 16.39 0.42
N ASP A 57 1.90 17.55 0.50
CA ASP A 57 3.37 17.71 0.54
C ASP A 57 4.20 17.14 -0.63
N LEU A 58 3.56 16.54 -1.63
CA LEU A 58 4.22 16.00 -2.83
C LEU A 58 4.96 17.07 -3.65
N ALA A 59 4.52 18.32 -3.62
CA ALA A 59 5.19 19.42 -4.33
C ALA A 59 6.47 19.93 -3.62
N GLY A 60 6.57 19.74 -2.29
CA GLY A 60 7.63 20.33 -1.47
C GLY A 60 8.94 19.52 -1.45
N GLU A 61 8.85 18.22 -1.69
CA GLU A 61 9.98 17.29 -1.62
C GLU A 61 10.96 17.39 -2.81
N GLY A 62 10.75 18.34 -3.74
CA GLY A 62 11.62 18.48 -4.92
C GLY A 62 11.60 17.28 -5.87
N ILE A 63 10.71 16.30 -5.64
CA ILE A 63 10.62 15.02 -6.36
C ILE A 63 10.47 15.24 -7.88
N PHE A 64 9.80 16.32 -8.28
CA PHE A 64 9.39 16.57 -9.66
C PHE A 64 10.07 17.78 -10.31
N PHE A 65 11.16 18.32 -9.73
CA PHE A 65 11.88 19.41 -10.38
C PHE A 65 12.52 18.90 -11.69
N GLU A 66 11.91 19.29 -12.81
CA GLU A 66 12.36 19.11 -14.20
C GLU A 66 12.40 17.68 -14.76
N SER A 67 11.96 16.67 -14.01
CA SER A 67 12.01 15.26 -14.43
C SER A 67 10.61 14.67 -14.67
N THR A 68 10.49 13.93 -15.78
CA THR A 68 9.29 13.14 -16.09
C THR A 68 9.39 11.80 -15.38
N LEU A 69 8.34 11.41 -14.65
CA LEU A 69 8.25 10.11 -13.99
C LEU A 69 7.87 9.02 -15.00
N GLN A 70 8.68 7.96 -15.05
CA GLN A 70 8.41 6.78 -15.85
C GLN A 70 7.58 5.76 -15.07
N LEU A 71 6.60 5.14 -15.72
CA LEU A 71 5.82 4.04 -15.15
C LEU A 71 6.38 2.67 -15.57
N PRO A 72 6.29 1.63 -14.72
CA PRO A 72 5.72 1.64 -13.37
C PRO A 72 6.66 2.29 -12.34
N CYS A 73 6.11 2.93 -11.33
CA CYS A 73 6.90 3.50 -10.23
C CYS A 73 6.19 3.46 -8.88
N TYR A 74 7.02 3.35 -7.83
CA TYR A 74 6.61 3.39 -6.44
C TYR A 74 7.38 4.50 -5.72
N LEU A 75 6.67 5.48 -5.16
CA LEU A 75 7.27 6.60 -4.43
C LEU A 75 7.20 6.34 -2.93
N THR A 76 8.37 6.28 -2.28
CA THR A 76 8.51 5.93 -0.86
C THR A 76 9.00 7.11 -0.03
N SER A 77 8.70 7.08 1.27
CA SER A 77 9.32 7.99 2.24
C SER A 77 10.71 7.51 2.66
N SER A 78 11.55 8.42 3.13
CA SER A 78 12.87 8.07 3.69
C SER A 78 12.78 7.23 4.97
N ASP A 79 11.65 7.30 5.67
CA ASP A 79 11.38 6.55 6.89
C ASP A 79 10.83 5.13 6.62
N GLU A 80 10.60 4.78 5.35
CA GLU A 80 10.13 3.45 4.98
C GLU A 80 11.26 2.44 5.12
N LEU A 81 11.05 1.41 5.95
CA LEU A 81 12.02 0.33 6.09
C LEU A 81 12.15 -0.41 4.75
N PRO A 82 13.37 -0.73 4.30
CA PRO A 82 13.54 -1.51 3.09
C PRO A 82 12.81 -2.84 3.24
N ALA A 83 12.10 -3.26 2.19
CA ALA A 83 11.44 -4.55 2.18
C ALA A 83 12.47 -5.63 2.57
N PRO A 84 12.15 -6.55 3.49
CA PRO A 84 13.05 -7.64 3.80
C PRO A 84 13.36 -8.40 2.50
N PRO A 85 14.59 -8.94 2.35
CA PRO A 85 14.91 -9.80 1.22
C PRO A 85 13.83 -10.86 1.10
N GLN A 86 13.26 -11.03 -0.11
CA GLN A 86 12.34 -12.12 -0.37
C GLN A 86 13.11 -13.43 -0.23
N GLU A 87 13.17 -13.97 0.98
CA GLU A 87 13.60 -15.36 1.15
C GLU A 87 12.61 -16.22 0.36
N PRO A 88 13.09 -17.21 -0.42
CA PRO A 88 12.22 -18.10 -1.15
C PRO A 88 11.30 -18.78 -0.14
N VAL A 89 10.03 -18.39 -0.13
CA VAL A 89 9.01 -19.03 0.69
C VAL A 89 8.99 -20.49 0.25
N PRO A 90 9.32 -21.45 1.13
CA PRO A 90 9.17 -22.86 0.79
C PRO A 90 7.70 -23.10 0.47
N GLU A 91 7.41 -23.46 -0.78
CA GLU A 91 6.14 -24.09 -1.13
C GLU A 91 6.09 -25.45 -0.42
N GLU A 92 5.59 -25.48 0.80
CA GLU A 92 4.90 -26.58 1.49
C GLU A 92 5.06 -26.43 3.00
N GLY A 93 3.93 -26.47 3.71
CA GLY A 93 3.86 -26.45 5.17
C GLY A 93 3.22 -25.17 5.68
N GLY A 94 1.91 -25.06 5.52
CA GLY A 94 1.12 -24.03 6.21
C GLY A 94 1.50 -24.03 7.68
N LEU A 95 2.08 -22.92 8.14
CA LEU A 95 2.33 -22.71 9.56
C LEU A 95 0.98 -22.81 10.27
N ASP A 96 0.79 -23.90 11.02
CA ASP A 96 -0.40 -24.11 11.81
C ASP A 96 -0.45 -23.04 12.91
N THR A 97 -1.03 -21.89 12.58
CA THR A 97 -1.14 -20.75 13.49
C THR A 97 -2.08 -21.02 14.66
N ARG A 98 -2.80 -22.16 14.66
CA ARG A 98 -3.70 -22.55 15.75
C ARG A 98 -2.97 -22.61 17.10
N GLN A 99 -1.69 -22.96 17.13
CA GLN A 99 -0.93 -23.00 18.38
C GLN A 99 -0.77 -21.62 19.04
N TYR A 100 -0.78 -20.54 18.25
CA TYR A 100 -0.71 -19.18 18.78
C TYR A 100 -2.06 -18.69 19.29
N TYR A 101 -3.17 -19.15 18.71
CA TYR A 101 -4.53 -18.76 19.13
C TYR A 101 -5.08 -19.58 20.31
N LEU A 102 -4.41 -20.66 20.70
CA LEU A 102 -4.79 -21.51 21.85
C LEU A 102 -3.98 -21.21 23.12
N GLN A 103 -3.17 -20.16 23.14
CA GLN A 103 -2.59 -19.69 24.41
C GLN A 103 -3.73 -19.22 25.31
N GLU A 104 -3.95 -19.96 26.41
CA GLU A 104 -4.87 -19.55 27.47
C GLU A 104 -4.46 -18.16 27.95
N TYR A 105 -5.28 -17.15 27.64
CA TYR A 105 -5.07 -15.82 28.19
C TYR A 105 -5.17 -15.92 29.72
N PRO A 106 -4.20 -15.37 30.47
CA PRO A 106 -4.31 -15.31 31.92
C PRO A 106 -5.59 -14.57 32.28
N CYS A 107 -6.44 -15.21 33.10
CA CYS A 107 -7.73 -14.69 33.52
C CYS A 107 -7.59 -13.24 33.97
N ARG A 108 -8.35 -12.34 33.32
CA ARG A 108 -8.40 -10.93 33.70
C ARG A 108 -8.79 -10.84 35.17
N PRO A 109 -7.98 -10.23 36.06
CA PRO A 109 -8.37 -10.04 37.44
C PRO A 109 -9.68 -9.25 37.48
N GLU A 110 -10.69 -9.79 38.15
CA GLU A 110 -11.96 -9.13 38.44
C GLU A 110 -11.66 -7.83 39.19
N VAL A 111 -11.72 -6.69 38.49
CA VAL A 111 -11.68 -5.37 39.15
C VAL A 111 -13.02 -5.18 39.85
N SER A 112 -13.03 -5.47 41.15
CA SER A 112 -14.13 -5.22 42.07
C SER A 112 -14.72 -3.83 41.86
N CYS A 113 -15.99 -3.77 41.46
CA CYS A 113 -16.75 -2.53 41.39
C CYS A 113 -16.79 -1.87 42.78
N SER A 114 -16.29 -0.64 42.89
CA SER A 114 -16.47 0.18 44.09
C SER A 114 -17.97 0.51 44.26
N ARG A 115 -18.48 0.30 45.47
CA ARG A 115 -19.79 0.75 45.93
C ARG A 115 -19.82 2.24 46.20
#